data_AF-A0A7K3KQJ3-F1
#
_entry.id   AF-A0A7K3KQJ3-F1
#
_cell.length_a   1.000
_cell.length_b   1.000
_cell.length_c   1.000
_cell.angle_alpha   90.00
_cell.angle_beta   90.00
_cell.angle_gamma   90.00
#
_symmetry.space_group_name_H-M   'P 1'
#
loop_
_entity.id
_entity.type
_entity.pdbx_description
1 polymer ?
#
loop_
_entity_poly.entity_id
_entity_poly.type
_entity_poly.pdbx_seq_one_letter_code
_entity_poly.pdbx_strand_id
1 'polypeptide(L)'
;MQGAKDLKSYIFKRDRFTCQVCAQQKPVSQLHCHHIIYRSKGGTNQPENLLTVCTNCHTPANHLPGGALHKLITEASQPFFKGGFFMSALNSWLPKYLEFTRKDGFETAYRRDEVLGWDKEHFIDALVIAGANSETERLGVTVERIKLQRNNRSLSIFYDAKWLDRRDGKTKSGKELFNGRTTRNKPHNSENLHRFRAQKLKAGRVLTRKQHYQIRPYDILDVGISKGIKS
;
A
#
# COMPACT_ATOMS: atom_id res chain seq x y z
N MET A 1 13.88 7.99 21.32
CA MET A 1 12.54 8.22 21.94
C MET A 1 12.72 8.54 23.43
N GLN A 2 13.35 9.66 23.77
CA GLN A 2 13.60 9.97 25.18
C GLN A 2 12.35 10.62 25.82
N GLY A 3 11.85 10.05 26.92
CA GLY A 3 10.84 10.67 27.79
C GLY A 3 9.35 10.50 27.43
N ALA A 4 8.99 9.60 26.51
CA ALA A 4 7.60 9.27 26.20
C ALA A 4 7.31 7.78 26.43
N LYS A 5 6.24 7.48 27.16
CA LYS A 5 5.84 6.11 27.54
C LYS A 5 5.52 5.23 26.31
N ASP A 6 4.86 5.82 25.31
CA ASP A 6 4.45 5.14 24.08
C ASP A 6 4.63 6.06 22.86
N LEU A 7 4.71 5.47 21.66
CA LEU A 7 4.81 6.18 20.38
C LEU A 7 3.71 7.24 20.21
N LYS A 8 2.46 6.93 20.61
CA LYS A 8 1.34 7.88 20.56
C LYS A 8 1.63 9.13 21.39
N SER A 9 2.12 8.97 22.62
CA SER A 9 2.45 10.08 23.51
C SER A 9 3.65 10.88 22.98
N TYR A 10 4.61 10.23 22.33
CA TYR A 10 5.70 10.90 21.64
C TYR A 10 5.19 11.83 20.53
N ILE A 11 4.32 11.33 19.64
CA ILE A 11 3.75 12.12 18.54
C ILE A 11 2.92 13.29 19.07
N PHE A 12 2.11 13.08 20.11
CA PHE A 12 1.30 14.15 20.68
C PHE A 12 2.16 15.24 21.32
N LYS A 13 3.24 14.88 22.04
CA LYS A 13 4.19 15.84 22.60
C LYS A 13 4.94 16.60 21.50
N ARG A 14 5.41 15.89 20.46
CA ARG A 14 6.10 16.48 19.29
C ARG A 14 5.22 17.55 18.63
N ASP A 15 3.94 17.22 18.43
CA ASP A 15 2.96 18.10 17.79
C ASP A 15 2.33 19.10 18.77
N ARG A 16 2.85 19.21 20.01
CA ARG A 16 2.34 20.09 21.07
C ARG A 16 0.82 19.98 21.27
N PHE A 17 0.28 18.76 21.22
CA PHE A 17 -1.14 18.45 21.33
C PHE A 17 -2.03 19.24 20.34
N THR A 18 -1.46 19.61 19.19
CA THR A 18 -2.09 20.43 18.16
C THR A 18 -2.45 19.58 16.96
N CYS A 19 -3.70 19.71 16.49
CA CYS A 19 -4.15 19.04 15.27
C CYS A 19 -3.43 19.63 14.05
N GLN A 20 -2.74 18.79 13.28
CA GLN A 20 -1.98 19.21 12.09
C GLN A 20 -2.86 19.53 10.87
N VAL A 21 -4.20 19.39 10.99
CA VAL A 21 -5.15 19.75 9.93
C VAL A 21 -5.80 21.10 10.18
N CYS A 22 -6.28 21.34 11.41
CA CYS A 22 -6.96 22.59 11.75
C CYS A 22 -6.11 23.55 12.61
N ALA A 23 -4.87 23.19 12.92
CA ALA A 23 -3.93 23.94 13.76
C ALA A 23 -4.43 24.27 15.18
N GLN A 24 -5.50 23.62 15.65
CA GLN A 24 -6.05 23.86 16.99
C GLN A 24 -5.51 22.85 18.00
N GLN A 25 -5.16 23.34 19.20
CA GLN A 25 -4.92 22.49 20.36
C GLN A 25 -6.22 21.85 20.85
N LYS A 26 -6.15 20.58 21.24
CA LYS A 26 -7.29 19.81 21.73
C LYS A 26 -6.88 18.94 22.92
N PRO A 27 -7.83 18.60 23.82
CA PRO A 27 -7.55 17.65 24.88
C PRO A 27 -7.17 16.29 24.29
N VAL A 28 -6.34 15.54 25.00
CA VAL A 28 -5.82 14.21 24.58
C VAL A 28 -6.94 13.25 24.19
N SER A 29 -8.11 13.35 24.84
CA SER A 29 -9.30 12.54 24.54
C SER A 29 -9.85 12.75 23.12
N GLN A 30 -9.62 13.93 22.54
CA GLN A 30 -10.05 14.31 21.20
C GLN A 30 -8.95 14.18 20.14
N LEU A 31 -7.75 13.69 20.51
CA LEU A 31 -6.62 13.53 19.62
C LEU A 31 -6.40 12.08 19.20
N HIS A 32 -6.04 11.90 17.93
CA HIS A 32 -5.74 10.62 17.30
C HIS A 32 -4.39 10.71 16.58
N CYS A 33 -3.65 9.60 16.60
CA CYS A 33 -2.44 9.44 15.82
C CYS A 33 -2.83 8.87 14.46
N HIS A 34 -2.57 9.62 13.40
CA HIS A 34 -2.97 9.31 12.04
C HIS A 34 -1.74 9.10 11.15
N HIS A 35 -1.80 8.11 10.26
CA HIS A 35 -0.73 7.86 9.31
C HIS A 35 -0.81 8.82 8.13
N ILE A 36 0.26 9.56 7.83
CA ILE A 36 0.34 10.43 6.64
C ILE A 36 0.09 9.56 5.40
N ILE A 37 0.97 8.62 5.09
CA ILE A 37 0.73 7.55 4.13
C ILE A 37 -0.17 6.52 4.82
N TYR A 38 -1.38 6.30 4.29
CA TYR A 38 -2.31 5.34 4.89
C TYR A 38 -1.70 3.95 5.05
N ARG A 39 -2.03 3.28 6.15
CA ARG A 39 -1.62 1.90 6.41
C ARG A 39 -2.01 0.94 5.29
N SER A 40 -3.18 1.15 4.67
CA SER A 40 -3.64 0.37 3.50
C SER A 40 -2.78 0.58 2.25
N LYS A 41 -2.09 1.72 2.14
CA LYS A 41 -1.10 2.03 1.10
C LYS A 41 0.34 1.70 1.53
N GLY A 42 0.52 1.01 2.66
CA GLY A 42 1.82 0.56 3.14
C GLY A 42 2.60 1.58 3.97
N GLY A 43 1.93 2.58 4.55
CA GLY A 43 2.57 3.50 5.49
C GLY A 43 3.06 2.80 6.77
N THR A 44 4.22 3.25 7.26
CA THR A 44 4.91 2.69 8.43
C THR A 44 4.42 3.33 9.73
N ASN A 45 4.73 2.71 10.87
CA ASN A 45 4.55 3.33 12.20
C ASN A 45 5.74 4.22 12.59
N GLN A 46 6.62 4.59 11.64
CA GLN A 46 7.70 5.51 11.94
C GLN A 46 7.12 6.87 12.32
N PRO A 47 7.71 7.59 13.29
CA PRO A 47 7.19 8.87 13.72
C PRO A 47 6.99 9.89 12.59
N GLU A 48 7.86 9.86 11.59
CA GLU A 48 7.79 10.69 10.38
C GLU A 48 6.48 10.49 9.61
N ASN A 49 5.95 9.27 9.57
CA ASN A 49 4.70 8.94 8.90
C ASN A 49 3.47 9.11 9.81
N LEU A 50 3.63 9.65 11.01
CA LEU A 50 2.56 9.80 11.99
C LEU A 50 2.34 11.27 12.32
N LEU A 51 1.08 11.66 12.47
CA LEU A 51 0.68 13.02 12.82
C LEU A 51 -0.50 13.04 13.78
N THR A 52 -0.61 14.11 14.56
CA THR A 52 -1.71 14.36 15.49
C THR A 52 -2.90 14.98 14.76
N VAL A 53 -4.06 14.31 14.80
CA VAL A 53 -5.32 14.78 14.19
C VAL A 53 -6.42 14.75 15.24
N CYS A 54 -7.27 15.79 15.27
CA CYS A 54 -8.42 15.80 16.16
C CYS A 54 -9.59 14.95 15.62
N THR A 55 -10.50 14.56 16.50
CA THR A 55 -11.73 13.81 16.16
C THR A 55 -12.55 14.44 15.05
N ASN A 56 -12.60 15.78 14.98
CA ASN A 56 -13.39 16.53 14.01
C ASN A 56 -12.73 16.53 12.61
N CYS A 57 -11.41 16.47 12.55
CA CYS A 57 -10.67 16.39 11.29
C CYS A 57 -10.47 14.93 10.84
N HIS A 58 -10.52 13.96 11.75
CA HIS A 58 -10.36 12.54 11.45
C HIS A 58 -11.69 11.92 10.98
N THR A 59 -12.17 12.39 9.83
CA THR A 59 -13.47 11.99 9.25
C THR A 59 -13.31 11.23 7.93
N PRO A 60 -14.26 10.36 7.56
CA PRO A 60 -14.23 9.66 6.27
C PRO A 60 -14.12 10.60 5.07
N ALA A 61 -14.75 11.77 5.13
CA ALA A 61 -14.71 12.78 4.07
C ALA A 61 -13.28 13.30 3.84
N ASN A 62 -12.55 13.58 4.91
CA ASN A 62 -11.17 14.06 4.81
C ASN A 62 -10.19 13.01 4.26
N HIS A 63 -10.54 11.72 4.30
CA HIS A 63 -9.72 10.65 3.74
C HIS A 63 -9.90 10.43 2.22
N LEU A 64 -11.01 10.91 1.66
CA LEU A 64 -11.34 10.77 0.24
C LEU A 64 -10.52 11.74 -0.62
N PRO A 65 -10.40 11.49 -1.95
CA PRO A 65 -9.77 12.41 -2.87
C PRO A 65 -10.27 13.86 -2.70
N GLY A 66 -9.34 14.80 -2.60
CA GLY A 66 -9.63 16.23 -2.33
C GLY A 66 -9.81 16.60 -0.85
N GLY A 67 -9.98 15.62 0.05
CA GLY A 67 -10.06 15.84 1.49
C GLY A 67 -8.72 16.23 2.12
N ALA A 68 -8.76 16.89 3.29
CA ALA A 68 -7.56 17.44 3.92
C ALA A 68 -6.49 16.38 4.26
N LEU A 69 -6.89 15.21 4.76
CA LEU A 69 -5.95 14.12 5.08
C LEU A 69 -5.44 13.42 3.81
N HIS A 70 -6.23 13.44 2.74
CA HIS A 70 -5.79 12.89 1.46
C HIS A 70 -4.70 13.74 0.80
N LYS A 71 -4.80 15.07 0.89
CA LYS A 71 -3.77 15.99 0.38
C LYS A 71 -2.41 15.74 1.02
N LEU A 72 -2.38 15.50 2.34
CA LEU A 72 -1.15 15.18 3.07
C LEU A 72 -0.43 13.94 2.50
N ILE A 73 -1.15 12.93 2.00
CA ILE A 73 -0.51 11.79 1.31
C ILE A 73 0.18 12.24 0.04
N THR A 74 -0.51 13.04 -0.77
CA THR A 74 -0.02 13.49 -2.06
C THR A 74 1.25 14.33 -1.88
N GLU A 75 1.25 15.19 -0.86
CA GLU A 75 2.39 16.05 -0.49
C GLU A 75 3.55 15.25 0.13
N ALA A 76 3.25 14.25 0.96
CA ALA A 76 4.26 13.40 1.60
C ALA A 76 4.73 12.23 0.74
N SER A 77 4.32 12.15 -0.54
CA SER A 77 4.72 11.12 -1.49
C SER A 77 6.18 11.26 -1.93
N GLN A 78 7.10 11.54 -1.02
CA GLN A 78 8.47 11.07 -1.16
C GLN A 78 8.45 9.58 -0.80
N PRO A 79 8.78 8.68 -1.74
CA PRO A 79 8.64 7.25 -1.49
C PRO A 79 9.60 6.83 -0.39
N PHE A 80 9.07 6.37 0.75
CA PHE A 80 9.82 5.53 1.67
C PHE A 80 10.41 4.37 0.85
N PHE A 81 11.71 4.43 0.58
CA PHE A 81 12.38 3.50 -0.33
C PHE A 81 12.51 2.14 0.36
N LYS A 82 11.44 1.33 0.26
CA LYS A 82 11.38 -0.04 0.80
C LYS A 82 12.57 -0.89 0.37
N GLY A 83 13.15 -0.60 -0.80
CA GLY A 83 14.33 -1.27 -1.32
C GLY A 83 15.55 -1.12 -0.40
N GLY A 84 15.82 0.07 0.13
CA GLY A 84 17.01 0.35 0.94
C GLY A 84 16.98 -0.43 2.26
N PHE A 85 15.85 -0.38 2.96
CA PHE A 85 15.66 -1.15 4.19
C PHE A 85 15.72 -2.68 3.95
N PHE A 86 15.13 -3.16 2.86
CA PHE A 86 15.18 -4.56 2.48
C PHE A 86 16.63 -5.03 2.22
N MET A 87 17.42 -4.23 1.50
CA MET A 87 18.84 -4.54 1.25
C MET A 87 19.67 -4.49 2.54
N SER A 88 19.44 -3.52 3.43
CA SER A 88 20.11 -3.48 4.75
C SER A 88 19.77 -4.71 5.61
N ALA A 89 18.51 -5.13 5.62
CA ALA A 89 18.08 -6.32 6.34
C ALA A 89 18.71 -7.60 5.74
N LEU A 90 18.70 -7.75 4.41
CA LEU A 90 19.38 -8.86 3.73
C LEU A 90 20.87 -8.90 4.04
N ASN A 91 21.56 -7.76 3.98
CA ASN A 91 22.99 -7.68 4.27
C ASN A 91 23.34 -8.08 5.71
N SER A 92 22.43 -7.89 6.67
CA SER A 92 22.63 -8.36 8.04
C SER A 92 22.32 -9.85 8.22
N TRP A 93 21.39 -10.38 7.41
CA TRP A 93 20.85 -11.72 7.61
C TRP A 93 21.58 -12.79 6.78
N LEU A 94 21.87 -12.52 5.51
CA LEU A 94 22.51 -13.45 4.57
C LEU A 94 23.84 -14.04 5.10
N PRO A 95 24.77 -13.26 5.70
CA PRO A 95 26.04 -13.81 6.16
C PRO A 95 25.92 -14.86 7.26
N LYS A 96 24.75 -14.96 7.92
CA LYS A 96 24.49 -15.97 8.95
C LYS A 96 24.16 -17.35 8.37
N TYR A 97 23.78 -17.40 7.09
CA TYR A 97 23.28 -18.61 6.43
C TYR A 97 24.07 -18.98 5.18
N LEU A 98 24.76 -18.03 4.56
CA LEU A 98 25.46 -18.21 3.29
C LEU A 98 26.80 -17.48 3.31
N GLU A 99 27.82 -18.12 2.75
CA GLU A 99 29.06 -17.47 2.38
C GLU A 99 28.93 -16.90 0.96
N PHE A 100 29.25 -15.62 0.79
CA PHE A 100 29.18 -14.95 -0.51
C PHE A 100 30.12 -13.75 -0.55
N THR A 101 30.52 -13.38 -1.77
CA THR A 101 31.30 -12.15 -2.01
C THR A 101 30.36 -11.01 -2.36
N ARG A 102 30.54 -9.86 -1.71
CA ARG A 102 29.79 -8.64 -2.05
C ARG A 102 30.42 -7.95 -3.25
N LYS A 103 29.57 -7.46 -4.15
CA LYS A 103 29.95 -6.64 -5.30
C LYS A 103 29.23 -5.30 -5.22
N ASP A 104 29.96 -4.23 -5.50
CA ASP A 104 29.40 -2.88 -5.49
C ASP A 104 28.73 -2.57 -6.83
N GLY A 105 27.57 -1.92 -6.76
CA GLY A 105 26.77 -1.63 -7.96
C GLY A 105 27.48 -0.72 -8.98
N PHE A 106 28.40 0.13 -8.50
CA PHE A 106 29.25 0.95 -9.37
C PHE A 106 30.23 0.10 -10.18
N GLU A 107 30.89 -0.88 -9.55
CA GLU A 107 31.85 -1.77 -10.22
C GLU A 107 31.15 -2.63 -11.27
N THR A 108 29.95 -3.14 -10.96
CA THR A 108 29.17 -3.95 -11.91
C THR A 108 28.62 -3.11 -13.06
N ALA A 109 28.23 -1.86 -12.82
CA ALA A 109 27.80 -0.96 -13.89
C ALA A 109 28.96 -0.62 -14.84
N TYR A 110 30.14 -0.29 -14.29
CA TYR A 110 31.34 -0.04 -15.08
C TYR A 110 31.73 -1.24 -15.94
N ARG A 111 31.72 -2.46 -15.36
CA ARG A 111 32.00 -3.68 -16.13
C ARG A 111 30.99 -3.91 -17.25
N ARG A 112 29.69 -3.68 -17.00
CA ARG A 112 28.64 -3.84 -18.01
C ARG A 112 28.85 -2.84 -19.16
N ASP A 113 29.03 -1.58 -18.83
CA ASP A 113 28.97 -0.48 -19.79
C ASP A 113 30.32 -0.32 -20.52
N GLU A 114 31.43 -0.25 -19.79
CA GLU A 114 32.76 0.10 -20.33
C GLU A 114 33.57 -1.12 -20.78
N VAL A 115 33.42 -2.27 -20.11
CA VAL A 115 34.22 -3.47 -20.41
C VAL A 115 33.50 -4.40 -21.39
N LEU A 116 32.20 -4.60 -21.19
CA LEU A 116 31.41 -5.55 -21.97
C LEU A 116 30.56 -4.88 -23.07
N GLY A 117 30.28 -3.58 -22.95
CA GLY A 117 29.45 -2.84 -23.90
C GLY A 117 28.02 -3.39 -23.99
N TRP A 118 27.48 -3.92 -22.88
CA TRP A 118 26.16 -4.53 -22.84
C TRP A 118 25.10 -3.53 -22.39
N ASP A 119 23.92 -3.60 -23.01
CA ASP A 119 22.78 -2.78 -22.60
C ASP A 119 22.27 -3.14 -21.20
N LYS A 120 21.65 -2.16 -20.52
CA LYS A 120 21.13 -2.35 -19.17
C LYS A 120 19.84 -3.17 -19.16
N GLU A 121 19.98 -4.45 -18.82
CA GLU A 121 18.86 -5.35 -18.52
C GLU A 121 19.07 -6.09 -17.19
N HIS A 122 17.99 -6.47 -16.51
CA HIS A 122 18.08 -7.07 -15.17
C HIS A 122 18.88 -8.39 -15.12
N PHE A 123 18.78 -9.22 -16.15
CA PHE A 123 19.55 -10.48 -16.20
C PHE A 123 21.01 -10.23 -16.58
N ILE A 124 21.31 -9.18 -17.36
CA ILE A 124 22.67 -8.77 -17.70
C ILE A 124 23.40 -8.34 -16.43
N ASP A 125 22.75 -7.53 -15.59
CA ASP A 125 23.30 -7.14 -14.29
C ASP A 125 23.63 -8.36 -13.41
N ALA A 126 22.77 -9.39 -13.43
CA ALA A 126 23.01 -10.63 -12.70
C ALA A 126 24.20 -11.44 -13.26
N LEU A 127 24.36 -11.48 -14.59
CA LEU A 127 25.52 -12.12 -15.24
C LEU A 127 26.82 -11.41 -14.87
N VAL A 128 26.83 -10.08 -14.88
CA VAL A 128 28.01 -9.29 -14.50
C VAL A 128 28.34 -9.49 -13.01
N ILE A 129 27.35 -9.57 -12.13
CA ILE A 129 27.54 -9.92 -10.71
C ILE A 129 28.15 -11.32 -10.57
N ALA A 130 27.71 -12.28 -11.40
CA ALA A 130 28.22 -13.65 -11.41
C ALA A 130 29.65 -13.79 -11.97
N GLY A 131 30.18 -12.73 -12.60
CA GLY A 131 31.55 -12.71 -13.15
C GLY A 131 31.65 -12.97 -14.65
N ALA A 132 30.59 -12.67 -15.42
CA ALA A 132 30.62 -12.75 -16.88
C ALA A 132 31.74 -11.89 -17.49
N ASN A 133 32.30 -12.38 -18.60
CA ASN A 133 33.40 -11.78 -19.35
C ASN A 133 33.07 -11.73 -20.85
N SER A 134 34.00 -11.23 -21.67
CA SER A 134 33.83 -11.13 -23.13
C SER A 134 33.67 -12.48 -23.85
N GLU A 135 34.01 -13.59 -23.21
CA GLU A 135 33.86 -14.95 -23.73
C GLU A 135 32.50 -15.56 -23.35
N THR A 136 31.71 -14.86 -22.53
CA THR A 136 30.42 -15.36 -22.07
C THR A 136 29.38 -15.24 -23.18
N GLU A 137 29.05 -16.37 -23.81
CA GLU A 137 28.03 -16.42 -24.85
C GLU A 137 26.61 -16.46 -24.26
N ARG A 138 25.73 -15.63 -24.82
CA ARG A 138 24.31 -15.64 -24.47
C ARG A 138 23.63 -16.82 -25.14
N LEU A 139 23.01 -17.70 -24.34
CA LEU A 139 22.02 -18.64 -24.86
C LEU A 139 20.93 -17.84 -25.60
N GLY A 140 20.70 -18.15 -26.88
CA GLY A 140 19.74 -17.44 -27.75
C GLY A 140 18.27 -17.54 -27.30
N VAL A 141 18.01 -18.17 -26.15
CA VAL A 141 16.68 -18.31 -25.56
C VAL A 141 16.65 -17.55 -24.24
N THR A 142 15.87 -16.47 -24.19
CA THR A 142 15.57 -15.76 -22.94
C THR A 142 14.20 -16.20 -22.44
N VAL A 143 14.13 -16.72 -21.21
CA VAL A 143 12.87 -17.13 -20.57
C VAL A 143 12.53 -16.15 -19.46
N GLU A 144 11.55 -15.30 -19.68
CA GLU A 144 11.05 -14.39 -18.65
C GLU A 144 9.99 -15.08 -17.78
N ARG A 145 10.14 -14.98 -16.46
CA ARG A 145 9.17 -15.51 -15.49
C ARG A 145 8.64 -14.39 -14.61
N ILE A 146 7.39 -14.00 -14.84
CA ILE A 146 6.72 -12.98 -14.03
C ILE A 146 5.98 -13.66 -12.87
N LYS A 147 6.39 -13.37 -11.64
CA LYS A 147 5.66 -13.83 -10.44
C LYS A 147 4.49 -12.89 -10.16
N LEU A 148 3.29 -13.28 -10.58
CA LEU A 148 2.07 -12.58 -10.22
C LEU A 148 1.75 -12.79 -8.72
N GLN A 149 1.23 -11.76 -8.06
CA GLN A 149 0.78 -11.87 -6.68
C GLN A 149 -0.31 -12.95 -6.60
N ARG A 150 -0.05 -14.03 -5.85
CA ARG A 150 -0.95 -15.18 -5.77
C ARG A 150 -2.32 -14.76 -5.23
N ASN A 151 -2.39 -14.01 -4.13
CA ASN A 151 -3.67 -13.57 -3.57
C ASN A 151 -3.59 -12.14 -3.04
N ASN A 152 -4.67 -11.38 -3.22
CA ASN A 152 -4.93 -10.22 -2.40
C ASN A 152 -5.20 -10.69 -0.96
N ARG A 153 -4.61 -10.04 0.04
CA ARG A 153 -4.69 -10.47 1.46
C ARG A 153 -6.10 -10.35 2.08
N SER A 154 -7.11 -9.94 1.31
CA SER A 154 -8.51 -9.89 1.76
C SER A 154 -9.33 -10.99 1.06
N LEU A 155 -9.85 -11.92 1.88
CA LEU A 155 -10.78 -12.98 1.46
C LEU A 155 -12.20 -12.45 1.31
N SER A 156 -12.54 -11.38 2.01
CA SER A 156 -13.86 -10.76 1.95
C SER A 156 -13.80 -9.40 1.25
N ILE A 157 -14.85 -9.11 0.47
CA ILE A 157 -15.17 -7.78 -0.05
C ILE A 157 -16.45 -7.31 0.62
N PHE A 158 -16.42 -6.12 1.22
CA PHE A 158 -17.60 -5.48 1.77
C PHE A 158 -18.19 -4.49 0.78
N TYR A 159 -19.51 -4.56 0.58
CA TYR A 159 -20.28 -3.61 -0.20
C TYR A 159 -21.23 -2.86 0.71
N ASP A 160 -21.13 -1.53 0.69
CA ASP A 160 -22.04 -0.67 1.42
C ASP A 160 -23.49 -0.81 0.95
N ALA A 161 -24.42 -0.64 1.88
CA ALA A 161 -25.83 -0.47 1.57
C ALA A 161 -26.05 0.76 0.67
N LYS A 162 -27.05 0.70 -0.21
CA LYS A 162 -27.46 1.81 -1.08
C LYS A 162 -28.81 2.33 -0.66
N TRP A 163 -28.92 3.66 -0.57
CA TRP A 163 -30.08 4.39 -0.08
C TRP A 163 -30.43 5.51 -1.04
N LEU A 164 -31.71 5.85 -1.12
CA LEU A 164 -32.16 7.08 -1.74
C LEU A 164 -32.01 8.23 -0.72
N ASP A 165 -31.34 9.32 -1.11
CA ASP A 165 -31.20 10.51 -0.25
C ASP A 165 -32.46 11.38 -0.39
N ARG A 166 -33.11 11.71 0.74
CA ARG A 166 -34.37 12.48 0.75
C ARG A 166 -34.25 13.91 0.24
N ARG A 167 -33.03 14.46 0.11
CA ARG A 167 -32.81 15.85 -0.34
C ARG A 167 -32.77 15.97 -1.85
N ASP A 168 -32.10 15.03 -2.52
CA ASP A 168 -31.82 15.11 -3.96
C ASP A 168 -32.38 13.91 -4.75
N GLY A 169 -32.98 12.92 -4.08
CA GLY A 169 -33.53 11.71 -4.70
C GLY A 169 -32.46 10.77 -5.27
N LYS A 170 -31.17 11.05 -5.08
CA LYS A 170 -30.08 10.27 -5.70
C LYS A 170 -29.71 9.06 -4.85
N THR A 171 -29.19 8.04 -5.52
CA THR A 171 -28.66 6.86 -4.84
C THR A 171 -27.31 7.17 -4.21
N LYS A 172 -27.21 7.02 -2.89
CA LYS A 172 -25.98 7.20 -2.12
C LYS A 172 -25.65 5.95 -1.30
N SER A 173 -24.37 5.73 -1.05
CA SER A 173 -23.89 4.65 -0.20
C SER A 173 -24.06 4.95 1.29
N GLY A 174 -24.01 3.90 2.11
CA GLY A 174 -23.97 4.02 3.56
C GLY A 174 -22.82 4.90 4.06
N LYS A 175 -21.67 4.86 3.38
CA LYS A 175 -20.50 5.70 3.66
C LYS A 175 -20.74 7.19 3.37
N GLU A 176 -21.51 7.51 2.33
CA GLU A 176 -21.86 8.89 1.99
C GLU A 176 -22.93 9.45 2.95
N LEU A 177 -23.91 8.63 3.33
CA LEU A 177 -24.93 8.98 4.34
C LEU A 177 -24.54 8.45 5.71
N PHE A 178 -23.33 8.78 6.14
CA PHE A 178 -22.75 8.34 7.42
C PHE A 178 -23.39 9.06 8.61
N ASN A 179 -23.47 8.38 9.76
CA ASN A 179 -24.06 8.97 10.97
C ASN A 179 -23.12 9.88 11.76
N GLY A 180 -21.87 10.03 11.33
CA GLY A 180 -20.85 10.82 12.01
C GLY A 180 -20.09 10.09 13.13
N ARG A 181 -20.35 8.79 13.37
CA ARG A 181 -19.67 7.99 14.40
C ARG A 181 -18.71 6.97 13.83
N THR A 182 -17.43 7.07 14.15
CA THR A 182 -16.43 6.05 13.76
C THR A 182 -16.52 4.77 14.61
N THR A 183 -17.04 4.86 15.83
CA THR A 183 -17.19 3.74 16.78
C THR A 183 -18.46 3.92 17.62
N ARG A 184 -19.07 2.83 18.11
CA ARG A 184 -20.35 2.87 18.85
C ARG A 184 -20.33 3.77 20.09
N ASN A 185 -19.20 3.80 20.82
CA ASN A 185 -19.08 4.46 22.13
C ASN A 185 -18.54 5.91 22.05
N LYS A 186 -18.42 6.50 20.86
CA LYS A 186 -17.90 7.87 20.69
C LYS A 186 -19.02 8.83 20.28
N PRO A 187 -18.93 10.11 20.68
CA PRO A 187 -19.88 11.14 20.26
C PRO A 187 -19.86 11.34 18.74
N HIS A 188 -20.91 11.97 18.21
CA HIS A 188 -20.98 12.34 16.79
C HIS A 188 -19.95 13.42 16.50
N ASN A 189 -18.94 13.12 15.68
CA ASN A 189 -17.86 14.06 15.34
C ASN A 189 -18.20 14.94 14.11
N SER A 190 -19.31 14.63 13.42
CA SER A 190 -19.78 15.35 12.24
C SER A 190 -21.29 15.34 12.20
N GLU A 191 -21.86 16.14 11.28
CA GLU A 191 -23.29 16.13 11.00
C GLU A 191 -23.78 14.70 10.75
N ASN A 192 -24.92 14.37 11.34
CA ASN A 192 -25.56 13.08 11.16
C ASN A 192 -26.32 13.03 9.82
N LEU A 193 -25.62 12.66 8.74
CA LEU A 193 -26.21 12.51 7.40
C LEU A 193 -27.12 11.28 7.27
N HIS A 194 -27.07 10.36 8.24
CA HIS A 194 -27.94 9.18 8.26
C HIS A 194 -29.44 9.55 8.30
N ARG A 195 -29.78 10.74 8.82
CA ARG A 195 -31.16 11.27 8.81
C ARG A 195 -31.73 11.42 7.40
N PHE A 196 -30.88 11.55 6.38
CA PHE A 196 -31.29 11.72 5.00
C PHE A 196 -31.51 10.39 4.25
N ARG A 197 -31.30 9.25 4.90
CA ARG A 197 -31.61 7.94 4.32
C ARG A 197 -33.13 7.76 4.25
N ALA A 198 -33.67 7.74 3.03
CA ALA A 198 -35.05 7.37 2.76
C ALA A 198 -35.14 5.86 2.49
N GLN A 199 -35.60 5.46 1.31
CA GLN A 199 -35.74 4.05 0.94
C GLN A 199 -34.37 3.37 0.80
N LYS A 200 -34.23 2.17 1.38
CA LYS A 200 -33.07 1.31 1.16
C LYS A 200 -33.24 0.57 -0.16
N LEU A 201 -32.41 0.89 -1.16
CA LEU A 201 -32.44 0.27 -2.48
C LEU A 201 -31.68 -1.06 -2.52
N LYS A 202 -30.55 -1.15 -1.81
CA LYS A 202 -29.76 -2.40 -1.68
C LYS A 202 -29.23 -2.56 -0.27
N ALA A 203 -29.35 -3.77 0.28
CA ALA A 203 -28.69 -4.12 1.54
C ALA A 203 -27.18 -4.19 1.36
N GLY A 204 -26.45 -3.80 2.41
CA GLY A 204 -25.00 -4.01 2.46
C GLY A 204 -24.71 -5.51 2.55
N ARG A 205 -23.63 -5.96 1.92
CA ARG A 205 -23.28 -7.38 1.86
C ARG A 205 -21.79 -7.61 1.96
N VAL A 206 -21.41 -8.72 2.56
CA VAL A 206 -20.03 -9.23 2.56
C VAL A 206 -19.99 -10.40 1.59
N LEU A 207 -19.11 -10.35 0.60
CA LEU A 207 -18.84 -11.49 -0.27
C LEU A 207 -17.51 -12.10 0.13
N THR A 208 -17.54 -13.38 0.53
CA THR A 208 -16.33 -14.20 0.65
C THR A 208 -15.93 -14.68 -0.73
N ARG A 209 -14.70 -14.38 -1.14
CA ARG A 209 -14.12 -14.89 -2.38
C ARG A 209 -13.90 -16.41 -2.22
N LYS A 210 -14.75 -17.20 -2.88
CA LYS A 210 -14.67 -18.66 -2.87
C LYS A 210 -13.96 -19.22 -4.11
N GLN A 211 -13.95 -18.47 -5.21
CA GLN A 211 -13.29 -18.87 -6.44
C GLN A 211 -11.82 -18.47 -6.41
N HIS A 212 -10.96 -19.46 -6.54
CA HIS A 212 -9.58 -19.26 -6.95
C HIS A 212 -9.56 -19.38 -8.47
N TYR A 213 -8.97 -18.43 -9.19
CA TYR A 213 -8.79 -18.58 -10.64
C TYR A 213 -7.96 -19.83 -10.89
N GLN A 214 -8.49 -20.78 -11.66
CA GLN A 214 -7.76 -21.99 -12.06
C GLN A 214 -6.63 -21.64 -13.04
N ILE A 215 -6.84 -20.60 -13.86
CA ILE A 215 -5.91 -20.06 -14.84
C ILE A 215 -6.02 -18.52 -14.80
N ARG A 216 -4.89 -17.83 -14.88
CA ARG A 216 -4.75 -16.36 -14.89
C ARG A 216 -4.22 -15.90 -16.24
N PRO A 217 -4.44 -14.61 -16.60
CA PRO A 217 -3.67 -14.00 -17.68
C PRO A 217 -2.17 -14.25 -17.44
N TYR A 218 -1.46 -14.69 -18.49
CA TYR A 218 -0.02 -15.06 -18.49
C TYR A 218 0.35 -16.42 -17.85
N ASP A 219 -0.60 -17.25 -17.43
CA ASP A 219 -0.28 -18.65 -17.07
C ASP A 219 0.13 -19.43 -18.34
N ILE A 220 1.26 -20.13 -18.29
CA ILE A 220 1.71 -21.01 -19.36
C ILE A 220 0.96 -22.34 -19.21
N LEU A 221 0.07 -22.62 -20.16
CA LEU A 221 -0.66 -23.89 -20.22
C LEU A 221 0.07 -24.82 -21.18
N ASP A 222 0.54 -25.95 -20.68
CA ASP A 222 1.04 -27.04 -21.51
C ASP A 222 -0.18 -27.81 -22.04
N VAL A 223 -0.85 -27.23 -23.04
CA VAL A 223 -1.93 -27.91 -23.77
C VAL A 223 -1.26 -28.93 -24.68
N GLY A 224 -1.04 -30.13 -24.13
CA GLY A 224 -0.50 -31.27 -24.87
C GLY A 224 -1.20 -31.38 -26.22
N ILE A 225 -0.42 -31.39 -27.29
CA ILE A 225 -0.89 -31.40 -28.68
C ILE A 225 -1.77 -32.64 -28.88
N SER A 226 -3.10 -32.49 -28.80
CA SER A 226 -4.00 -33.48 -29.38
C SER A 226 -3.84 -33.35 -30.88
N LYS A 227 -3.11 -34.30 -31.48
CA LYS A 227 -2.98 -34.46 -32.93
C LYS A 227 -4.31 -34.10 -33.59
N GLY A 228 -4.30 -33.04 -34.40
CA GLY A 228 -5.44 -32.65 -35.18
C GLY A 228 -5.91 -33.84 -36.02
N ILE A 229 -7.19 -34.17 -35.90
CA ILE A 229 -7.86 -34.94 -36.94
C ILE A 229 -7.87 -34.01 -38.16
N LYS A 230 -7.12 -34.39 -39.20
CA LYS A 230 -7.24 -33.82 -40.53
C LYS A 230 -8.52 -34.36 -41.19
N SER A 231 -9.22 -33.43 -41.83
CA SER A 231 -10.40 -33.55 -42.73
C SER A 231 -11.61 -34.28 -42.19
#